data_AF-A0AAD3CGL0-F1
#
_entry.id   AF-A0AAD3CGL0-F1
#
_cell.length_a   1.000
_cell.length_b   1.000
_cell.length_c   1.000
_cell.angle_alpha   90.00
_cell.angle_beta   90.00
_cell.angle_gamma   90.00
#
_symmetry.space_group_name_H-M   'P 1'
#
loop_
_entity.id
_entity.type
_entity.pdbx_description
1 polymer ?
#
loop_
_entity_poly.entity_id
_entity_poly.type
_entity_poly.pdbx_seq_one_letter_code
_entity_poly.pdbx_strand_id
1 'polypeptide(L)'
;MSTTSEKLTAAIKAMTDTENPSLFDVTIICTTDDHQADYWMKRLSEGICKSNDPSSESKFPMVLAVSEDWAKGGAGNGLGTLYAYEKACKVAKQKFDVDLKDLLEKKEVSAGLFHTAGKGTRLAPLPASENNNKPGVKLPVCHQLSDGSYAPITVLEAVVKQSGVYAPSRKGRLSVFWGDQIFVPSAPFKYIPTHHADIMCTLLGDTCPTEEEWTEKGLDKYGVIAVSSGPGRDAAQVEKVDHPTATKMLKVLGDIGSVGPSLGSFSVSATLLTALCSEFSQELSSKSGKLDTDPHFWMPLTLPLDDYIALMEQKGVGSEESKVHHDRMGKMKKKFEDAGNLKAMGLFGAVDVGNDACWWDYGQLKLYSANNLKFLDTDESSDLLRTFFGVNDKRMYSKIGESCKVDDKSYISACKIKSGDIKNSVMAGVEVVDLTADGAIIVNCTAKKIVAGKNAILYNLIDDSDEGIVALDGDVIVSVTEESGEMMELRSKHSICGGKAWKEKVAGNSMTFEDVMVKNFGSNVTKIESKRKELFKRTSGSFGEF
;
A
#
# COMPACT_ATOMS: atom_id res chain seq x y z
N MET A 1 10.23 -28.92 -11.16
CA MET A 1 10.01 -27.48 -10.96
C MET A 1 8.52 -27.28 -10.75
N SER A 2 8.13 -26.49 -9.76
CA SER A 2 6.71 -26.19 -9.51
C SER A 2 6.15 -25.30 -10.64
N THR A 3 4.90 -25.53 -11.05
CA THR A 3 4.22 -24.70 -12.07
C THR A 3 3.93 -23.29 -11.54
N THR A 4 3.72 -22.29 -12.40
CA THR A 4 3.35 -20.92 -11.97
C THR A 4 2.11 -20.93 -11.06
N SER A 5 1.09 -21.71 -11.44
CA SER A 5 -0.17 -21.85 -10.66
C SER A 5 0.07 -22.42 -9.25
N GLU A 6 0.93 -23.43 -9.12
CA GLU A 6 1.30 -23.99 -7.81
C GLU A 6 2.05 -22.97 -6.93
N LYS A 7 2.94 -22.16 -7.52
CA LYS A 7 3.68 -21.13 -6.77
C LYS A 7 2.75 -20.02 -6.27
N LEU A 8 1.83 -19.55 -7.11
CA LEU A 8 0.82 -18.56 -6.75
C LEU A 8 -0.11 -19.09 -5.64
N THR A 9 -0.55 -20.34 -5.77
CA THR A 9 -1.39 -21.02 -4.77
C THR A 9 -0.66 -21.17 -3.43
N ALA A 10 0.62 -21.55 -3.47
CA ALA A 10 1.44 -21.66 -2.26
C ALA A 10 1.65 -20.29 -1.57
N ALA A 11 1.85 -19.23 -2.36
CA ALA A 11 1.95 -17.87 -1.85
C ALA A 11 0.64 -17.41 -1.19
N ILE A 12 -0.50 -17.58 -1.87
CA ILE A 12 -1.83 -17.29 -1.30
C ILE A 12 -2.04 -18.04 0.00
N LYS A 13 -1.79 -19.37 0.01
CA LYS A 13 -1.94 -20.18 1.22
C LYS A 13 -1.13 -19.63 2.40
N ALA A 14 0.11 -19.21 2.15
CA ALA A 14 0.95 -18.61 3.18
C ALA A 14 0.45 -17.23 3.66
N MET A 15 -0.08 -16.41 2.75
CA MET A 15 -0.65 -15.10 3.09
C MET A 15 -1.98 -15.22 3.85
N THR A 16 -2.75 -16.27 3.61
CA THR A 16 -4.10 -16.46 4.16
C THR A 16 -4.16 -17.44 5.33
N ASP A 17 -3.03 -17.91 5.83
CA ASP A 17 -2.97 -18.78 7.02
C ASP A 17 -3.46 -18.01 8.24
N THR A 18 -4.64 -18.36 8.77
CA THR A 18 -5.22 -17.73 9.95
C THR A 18 -4.76 -18.37 11.26
N GLU A 19 -4.26 -19.62 11.20
CA GLU A 19 -3.76 -20.33 12.38
C GLU A 19 -2.35 -19.85 12.73
N ASN A 20 -1.50 -19.72 11.70
CA ASN A 20 -0.11 -19.27 11.81
C ASN A 20 0.14 -18.11 10.83
N PRO A 21 -0.46 -16.92 11.08
CA PRO A 21 -0.35 -15.79 10.17
C PRO A 21 1.11 -15.38 9.99
N SER A 22 1.55 -15.31 8.73
CA SER A 22 2.86 -14.77 8.39
C SER A 22 2.84 -13.26 8.58
N LEU A 23 3.47 -12.77 9.64
CA LEU A 23 3.58 -11.35 9.97
C LEU A 23 5.04 -10.99 10.29
N PHE A 24 5.40 -9.73 10.06
CA PHE A 24 6.61 -9.19 10.65
C PHE A 24 6.47 -9.12 12.17
N ASP A 25 7.56 -9.38 12.89
CA ASP A 25 7.56 -9.24 14.36
C ASP A 25 7.22 -7.80 14.76
N VAL A 26 7.67 -6.83 13.94
CA VAL A 26 7.40 -5.41 14.14
C VAL A 26 6.80 -4.79 12.87
N THR A 27 5.62 -4.21 12.99
CA THR A 27 4.92 -3.49 11.92
C THR A 27 4.94 -2.00 12.23
N ILE A 28 5.66 -1.21 11.43
CA ILE A 28 5.82 0.23 11.56
C ILE A 28 4.92 0.93 10.53
N ILE A 29 4.10 1.88 10.95
CA ILE A 29 3.26 2.68 10.04
C ILE A 29 3.72 4.14 10.08
N CYS A 30 4.13 4.68 8.93
CA CYS A 30 4.49 6.10 8.80
C CYS A 30 3.27 6.90 8.32
N THR A 31 2.68 7.69 9.22
CA THR A 31 1.42 8.41 9.03
C THR A 31 1.63 9.90 8.83
N THR A 32 0.57 10.61 8.40
CA THR A 32 0.62 12.08 8.22
C THR A 32 0.65 12.83 9.55
N ASP A 33 -0.09 12.34 10.56
CA ASP A 33 -0.24 12.98 11.87
C ASP A 33 -0.42 11.93 12.99
N ASP A 34 -0.40 12.39 14.23
CA ASP A 34 -0.48 11.55 15.43
C ASP A 34 -1.86 10.91 15.61
N HIS A 35 -2.94 11.53 15.11
CA HIS A 35 -4.27 10.93 15.18
C HIS A 35 -4.38 9.70 14.28
N GLN A 36 -3.80 9.76 13.07
CA GLN A 36 -3.67 8.60 12.21
C GLN A 36 -2.72 7.55 12.80
N ALA A 37 -1.66 7.97 13.50
CA ALA A 37 -0.76 7.04 14.17
C ALA A 37 -1.52 6.24 15.25
N ASP A 38 -2.22 6.92 16.16
CA ASP A 38 -3.02 6.26 17.20
C ASP A 38 -4.08 5.33 16.61
N TYR A 39 -4.75 5.79 15.55
CA TYR A 39 -5.73 4.99 14.83
C TYR A 39 -5.14 3.68 14.30
N TRP A 40 -4.04 3.75 13.55
CA TRP A 40 -3.44 2.56 12.95
C TRP A 40 -2.80 1.64 13.97
N MET A 41 -2.18 2.19 15.03
CA MET A 41 -1.65 1.40 16.12
C MET A 41 -2.76 0.57 16.77
N LYS A 42 -3.91 1.17 17.04
CA LYS A 42 -5.07 0.46 17.60
C LYS A 42 -5.65 -0.55 16.61
N ARG A 43 -6.01 -0.11 15.39
CA ARG A 43 -6.69 -0.94 14.39
C ARG A 43 -5.91 -2.20 14.05
N LEU A 44 -4.60 -2.08 13.81
CA LEU A 44 -3.79 -3.24 13.43
C LEU A 44 -3.51 -4.16 14.63
N SER A 45 -3.24 -3.62 15.82
CA SER A 45 -2.95 -4.45 17.01
C SER A 45 -4.18 -5.20 17.53
N GLU A 46 -5.38 -4.63 17.37
CA GLU A 46 -6.64 -5.31 17.70
C GLU A 46 -7.18 -6.18 16.55
N GLY A 47 -6.64 -6.00 15.34
CA GLY A 47 -7.05 -6.66 14.11
C GLY A 47 -6.01 -7.66 13.58
N ILE A 48 -5.52 -7.44 12.37
CA ILE A 48 -4.69 -8.42 11.64
C ILE A 48 -3.32 -8.71 12.28
N CYS A 49 -2.83 -7.83 13.16
CA CYS A 49 -1.59 -8.02 13.91
C CYS A 49 -1.84 -8.40 15.37
N LYS A 50 -3.03 -8.92 15.70
CA LYS A 50 -3.33 -9.42 17.04
C LYS A 50 -2.60 -10.75 17.28
N SER A 51 -2.02 -10.93 18.47
CA SER A 51 -1.47 -12.23 18.89
C SER A 51 -2.59 -13.27 19.00
N ASN A 52 -2.37 -14.45 18.41
CA ASN A 52 -3.25 -15.62 18.56
C ASN A 52 -3.10 -16.30 19.94
N ASP A 53 -2.02 -15.99 20.68
CA ASP A 53 -1.79 -16.49 22.03
C ASP A 53 -1.97 -15.36 23.07
N PRO A 54 -3.13 -15.28 23.74
CA PRO A 54 -3.38 -14.27 24.78
C PRO A 54 -2.60 -14.54 26.08
N SER A 55 -2.00 -15.73 26.23
CA SER A 55 -1.17 -16.09 27.39
C SER A 55 0.31 -15.80 27.19
N SER A 56 0.71 -15.43 25.97
CA SER A 56 2.11 -15.15 25.64
C SER A 56 2.60 -13.89 26.34
N GLU A 57 3.75 -13.99 27.00
CA GLU A 57 4.50 -12.82 27.47
C GLU A 57 5.24 -12.09 26.33
N SER A 58 5.21 -12.66 25.11
CA SER A 58 5.80 -12.07 23.91
C SER A 58 5.24 -10.67 23.66
N LYS A 59 6.13 -9.74 23.34
CA LYS A 59 5.76 -8.39 22.88
C LYS A 59 5.42 -8.34 21.38
N PHE A 60 5.54 -9.47 20.69
CA PHE A 60 5.34 -9.60 19.24
C PHE A 60 4.12 -10.45 18.91
N PRO A 61 3.42 -10.17 17.79
CA PRO A 61 3.66 -9.07 16.86
C PRO A 61 3.40 -7.68 17.47
N MET A 62 4.29 -6.72 17.19
CA MET A 62 4.23 -5.36 17.72
C MET A 62 3.85 -4.38 16.61
N VAL A 63 2.94 -3.45 16.90
CA VAL A 63 2.56 -2.36 15.97
C VAL A 63 3.07 -1.02 16.48
N LEU A 64 3.81 -0.30 15.64
CA LEU A 64 4.45 0.98 15.93
C LEU A 64 4.06 2.00 14.86
N ALA A 65 2.95 2.70 15.03
CA ALA A 65 2.59 3.80 14.15
C ALA A 65 3.18 5.14 14.64
N VAL A 66 3.72 5.93 13.71
CA VAL A 66 4.39 7.21 13.98
C VAL A 66 4.06 8.21 12.88
N SER A 67 3.85 9.47 13.26
CA SER A 67 3.70 10.57 12.30
C SER A 67 5.02 10.92 11.62
N GLU A 68 4.98 11.39 10.38
CA GLU A 68 6.16 11.92 9.67
C GLU A 68 6.62 13.26 10.29
N ASP A 69 5.68 14.03 10.87
CA ASP A 69 5.87 15.36 11.51
C ASP A 69 7.05 16.19 10.97
N TRP A 70 7.14 16.24 9.63
CA TRP A 70 8.19 16.90 8.87
C TRP A 70 7.73 18.26 8.36
N ALA A 71 8.68 19.11 7.97
CA ALA A 71 8.37 20.41 7.39
C ALA A 71 7.48 20.30 6.11
N LYS A 72 6.83 21.42 5.75
CA LYS A 72 5.94 21.51 4.59
C LYS A 72 6.63 21.00 3.32
N GLY A 73 6.13 19.91 2.75
CA GLY A 73 6.68 19.27 1.55
C GLY A 73 7.08 17.80 1.73
N GLY A 74 7.14 17.32 2.98
CA GLY A 74 7.48 15.94 3.35
C GLY A 74 8.98 15.65 3.26
N ALA A 75 9.42 14.54 3.85
CA ALA A 75 10.82 14.15 3.91
C ALA A 75 11.32 13.47 2.62
N GLY A 76 10.40 13.10 1.72
CA GLY A 76 10.68 12.10 0.68
C GLY A 76 10.72 10.70 1.29
N ASN A 77 10.57 9.65 0.46
CA ASN A 77 10.46 8.30 1.00
C ASN A 77 11.78 7.78 1.62
N GLY A 78 12.93 8.37 1.29
CA GLY A 78 14.24 8.04 1.86
C GLY A 78 14.38 8.53 3.29
N LEU A 79 14.39 9.85 3.51
CA LEU A 79 14.49 10.42 4.86
C LEU A 79 13.26 10.06 5.71
N GLY A 80 12.07 10.01 5.11
CA GLY A 80 10.84 9.60 5.81
C GLY A 80 10.92 8.19 6.37
N THR A 81 11.56 7.26 5.65
CA THR A 81 11.81 5.89 6.16
C THR A 81 12.73 5.91 7.37
N LEU A 82 13.88 6.58 7.27
CA LEU A 82 14.87 6.63 8.35
C LEU A 82 14.29 7.31 9.60
N TYR A 83 13.55 8.40 9.39
CA TYR A 83 12.93 9.15 10.47
C TYR A 83 11.81 8.37 11.16
N ALA A 84 10.93 7.73 10.39
CA ALA A 84 9.89 6.86 10.95
C ALA A 84 10.49 5.69 11.73
N TYR A 85 11.61 5.12 11.27
CA TYR A 85 12.34 4.09 12.02
C TYR A 85 12.89 4.61 13.36
N GLU A 86 13.54 5.79 13.39
CA GLU A 86 14.02 6.37 14.65
C GLU A 86 12.90 6.67 15.64
N LYS A 87 11.76 7.18 15.15
CA LYS A 87 10.58 7.39 15.99
C LYS A 87 10.00 6.06 16.49
N ALA A 88 9.92 5.05 15.63
CA ALA A 88 9.45 3.73 16.02
C ALA A 88 10.32 3.11 17.11
N CYS A 89 11.66 3.26 17.04
CA CYS A 89 12.56 2.82 18.11
C CYS A 89 12.23 3.50 19.46
N LYS A 90 11.95 4.82 19.45
CA LYS A 90 11.55 5.55 20.66
C LYS A 90 10.20 5.05 21.20
N VAL A 91 9.22 4.83 20.34
CA VAL A 91 7.90 4.32 20.73
C VAL A 91 8.00 2.89 21.27
N ALA A 92 8.81 2.03 20.64
CA ALA A 92 9.07 0.66 21.12
C ALA A 92 9.63 0.68 22.55
N LYS A 93 10.62 1.54 22.82
CA LYS A 93 11.19 1.68 24.16
C LYS A 93 10.19 2.24 25.17
N GLN A 94 9.43 3.28 24.80
CA GLN A 94 8.50 3.97 25.71
C GLN A 94 7.25 3.14 26.03
N LYS A 95 6.67 2.44 25.05
CA LYS A 95 5.40 1.71 25.21
C LYS A 95 5.58 0.23 25.56
N PHE A 96 6.69 -0.39 25.13
CA PHE A 96 6.89 -1.84 25.26
C PHE A 96 8.18 -2.23 25.98
N ASP A 97 9.01 -1.27 26.38
CA ASP A 97 10.36 -1.48 26.95
C ASP A 97 11.30 -2.29 26.04
N VAL A 98 11.12 -2.16 24.72
CA VAL A 98 11.89 -2.91 23.71
C VAL A 98 12.95 -2.03 23.06
N ASP A 99 14.20 -2.49 23.04
CA ASP A 99 15.27 -1.92 22.21
C ASP A 99 15.22 -2.51 20.80
N LEU A 100 14.39 -1.90 19.94
CA LEU A 100 14.17 -2.37 18.57
C LEU A 100 15.47 -2.40 17.75
N LYS A 101 16.37 -1.44 17.98
CA LYS A 101 17.62 -1.34 17.23
C LYS A 101 18.51 -2.54 17.54
N ASP A 102 18.71 -2.84 18.83
CA ASP A 102 19.51 -3.98 19.28
C ASP A 102 18.94 -5.32 18.77
N LEU A 103 17.62 -5.51 18.82
CA LEU A 103 16.98 -6.73 18.31
C LEU A 103 17.16 -6.92 16.79
N LEU A 104 17.14 -5.83 16.01
CA LEU A 104 17.44 -5.89 14.58
C LEU A 104 18.91 -6.18 14.32
N GLU A 105 19.84 -5.57 15.07
CA GLU A 105 21.28 -5.82 14.93
C GLU A 105 21.63 -7.28 15.25
N LYS A 106 20.99 -7.87 16.26
CA LYS A 106 21.13 -9.29 16.64
C LYS A 106 20.38 -10.26 15.74
N LYS A 107 19.62 -9.75 14.75
CA LYS A 107 18.78 -10.55 13.83
C LYS A 107 17.70 -11.38 14.55
N GLU A 108 17.20 -10.90 15.68
CA GLU A 108 16.16 -11.58 16.46
C GLU A 108 14.75 -11.27 15.95
N VAL A 109 14.56 -10.08 15.38
CA VAL A 109 13.27 -9.60 14.84
C VAL A 109 13.39 -9.18 13.38
N SER A 110 12.25 -9.16 12.69
CA SER A 110 12.06 -8.60 11.37
C SER A 110 11.11 -7.41 11.49
N ALA A 111 11.39 -6.33 10.77
CA ALA A 111 10.55 -5.13 10.77
C ALA A 111 10.01 -4.83 9.37
N GLY A 112 8.70 -4.61 9.26
CA GLY A 112 8.03 -4.08 8.08
C GLY A 112 7.62 -2.62 8.32
N LEU A 113 7.88 -1.72 7.39
CA LEU A 113 7.50 -0.30 7.45
C LEU A 113 6.61 0.05 6.26
N PHE A 114 5.48 0.68 6.53
CA PHE A 114 4.46 1.00 5.54
C PHE A 114 4.25 2.51 5.49
N HIS A 115 4.51 3.10 4.33
CA HIS A 115 4.25 4.52 4.09
C HIS A 115 2.77 4.73 3.78
N THR A 116 2.09 5.49 4.65
CA THR A 116 0.71 5.91 4.43
C THR A 116 0.61 7.42 4.17
N ALA A 117 1.67 8.17 4.48
CA ALA A 117 1.79 9.60 4.20
C ALA A 117 1.81 9.87 2.69
N GLY A 118 0.72 10.40 2.17
CA GLY A 118 0.60 10.76 0.75
C GLY A 118 -0.77 11.31 0.41
N LYS A 119 -0.83 12.29 -0.49
CA LYS A 119 -2.08 13.00 -0.83
C LYS A 119 -3.15 12.14 -1.51
N GLY A 120 -2.77 10.99 -2.09
CA GLY A 120 -3.71 10.08 -2.77
C GLY A 120 -4.41 10.70 -3.99
N THR A 121 -3.81 11.69 -4.66
CA THR A 121 -4.49 12.52 -5.69
C THR A 121 -5.12 11.71 -6.81
N ARG A 122 -4.45 10.63 -7.28
CA ARG A 122 -4.95 9.75 -8.35
C ARG A 122 -6.09 8.82 -7.91
N LEU A 123 -6.28 8.63 -6.61
CA LEU A 123 -7.36 7.84 -5.99
C LEU A 123 -8.53 8.72 -5.53
N ALA A 124 -8.40 10.06 -5.62
CA ALA A 124 -9.48 10.98 -5.27
C ALA A 124 -10.78 10.64 -6.03
N PRO A 125 -11.93 10.67 -5.36
CA PRO A 125 -12.19 11.28 -4.04
C PRO A 125 -12.07 10.35 -2.82
N LEU A 126 -11.77 9.06 -2.99
CA LEU A 126 -11.84 8.07 -1.89
C LEU A 126 -11.01 8.42 -0.65
N PRO A 127 -9.74 8.90 -0.76
CA PRO A 127 -8.94 9.25 0.41
C PRO A 127 -9.54 10.37 1.26
N ALA A 128 -10.31 11.29 0.66
CA ALA A 128 -10.96 12.36 1.41
C ALA A 128 -12.02 11.83 2.36
N SER A 129 -12.73 10.76 1.96
CA SER A 129 -13.71 10.07 2.81
C SER A 129 -13.06 9.35 3.99
N GLU A 130 -11.78 9.01 3.88
CA GLU A 130 -10.98 8.42 4.97
C GLU A 130 -10.01 9.44 5.59
N ASN A 131 -10.39 10.73 5.59
CA ASN A 131 -9.64 11.81 6.27
C ASN A 131 -8.17 11.89 5.83
N ASN A 132 -7.95 11.83 4.51
CA ASN A 132 -6.65 11.83 3.85
C ASN A 132 -5.79 10.59 4.13
N ASN A 133 -6.37 9.51 4.64
CA ASN A 133 -5.71 8.24 4.83
C ASN A 133 -5.84 7.36 3.58
N LYS A 134 -4.95 7.55 2.61
CA LYS A 134 -4.97 6.85 1.31
C LYS A 134 -5.08 5.33 1.44
N PRO A 135 -4.22 4.61 2.18
CA PRO A 135 -4.34 3.16 2.30
C PRO A 135 -5.41 2.73 3.33
N GLY A 136 -6.06 3.69 4.00
CA GLY A 136 -7.26 3.48 4.81
C GLY A 136 -8.53 3.30 3.99
N VAL A 137 -8.48 3.51 2.66
CA VAL A 137 -9.59 3.16 1.76
C VAL A 137 -9.91 1.67 1.92
N LYS A 138 -11.21 1.38 2.00
CA LYS A 138 -11.78 0.07 2.30
C LYS A 138 -12.12 -0.67 1.01
N LEU A 139 -11.98 -1.98 1.05
CA LEU A 139 -12.28 -2.89 -0.05
C LEU A 139 -13.63 -3.56 0.20
N PRO A 140 -14.35 -4.01 -0.85
CA PRO A 140 -15.70 -4.55 -0.74
C PRO A 140 -15.72 -6.01 -0.21
N VAL A 141 -14.91 -6.30 0.81
CA VAL A 141 -14.90 -7.58 1.56
C VAL A 141 -14.77 -7.28 3.04
N CYS A 142 -15.63 -7.88 3.86
CA CYS A 142 -15.58 -7.71 5.31
C CYS A 142 -14.89 -8.89 5.99
N HIS A 143 -14.13 -8.60 7.03
CA HIS A 143 -13.69 -9.59 8.01
C HIS A 143 -14.49 -9.43 9.31
N GLN A 144 -14.44 -10.46 10.15
CA GLN A 144 -14.95 -10.39 11.50
C GLN A 144 -13.93 -9.68 12.40
N LEU A 145 -14.39 -8.73 13.20
CA LEU A 145 -13.63 -8.04 14.23
C LEU A 145 -13.69 -8.81 15.56
N SER A 146 -12.83 -8.43 16.50
CA SER A 146 -12.73 -9.07 17.83
C SER A 146 -14.00 -8.98 18.66
N ASP A 147 -14.86 -7.98 18.42
CA ASP A 147 -16.17 -7.82 19.05
C ASP A 147 -17.29 -8.61 18.35
N GLY A 148 -16.94 -9.41 17.33
CA GLY A 148 -17.87 -10.21 16.54
C GLY A 148 -18.57 -9.44 15.42
N SER A 149 -18.41 -8.12 15.34
CA SER A 149 -18.95 -7.32 14.23
C SER A 149 -18.16 -7.53 12.94
N TYR A 150 -18.70 -7.09 11.81
CA TYR A 150 -18.04 -7.18 10.51
C TYR A 150 -17.68 -5.78 10.00
N ALA A 151 -16.48 -5.63 9.47
CA ALA A 151 -16.04 -4.38 8.86
C ALA A 151 -15.27 -4.68 7.56
N PRO A 152 -15.43 -3.82 6.54
CA PRO A 152 -14.59 -3.89 5.35
C PRO A 152 -13.09 -3.82 5.70
N ILE A 153 -12.31 -4.69 5.07
CA ILE A 153 -10.84 -4.64 5.16
C ILE A 153 -10.32 -3.38 4.44
N THR A 154 -9.29 -2.76 4.99
CA THR A 154 -8.59 -1.64 4.34
C THR A 154 -7.50 -2.13 3.38
N VAL A 155 -7.11 -1.30 2.42
CA VAL A 155 -5.97 -1.60 1.55
C VAL A 155 -4.71 -1.84 2.39
N LEU A 156 -4.45 -1.04 3.43
CA LEU A 156 -3.27 -1.21 4.29
C LEU A 156 -3.25 -2.58 4.97
N GLU A 157 -4.38 -3.03 5.53
CA GLU A 157 -4.48 -4.34 6.17
C GLU A 157 -4.16 -5.47 5.19
N ALA A 158 -4.64 -5.35 3.96
CA ALA A 158 -4.32 -6.29 2.91
C ALA A 158 -2.81 -6.29 2.57
N VAL A 159 -2.18 -5.11 2.50
CA VAL A 159 -0.73 -4.96 2.26
C VAL A 159 0.11 -5.54 3.41
N VAL A 160 -0.27 -5.31 4.66
CA VAL A 160 0.41 -5.88 5.82
C VAL A 160 0.30 -7.41 5.82
N LYS A 161 -0.90 -7.95 5.55
CA LYS A 161 -1.14 -9.39 5.45
C LYS A 161 -0.27 -10.05 4.36
N GLN A 162 -0.24 -9.49 3.16
CA GLN A 162 0.52 -10.11 2.08
C GLN A 162 2.04 -10.07 2.29
N SER A 163 2.56 -8.99 2.88
CA SER A 163 4.00 -8.75 2.95
C SER A 163 4.65 -9.57 4.05
N GLY A 164 3.88 -10.02 5.04
CA GLY A 164 4.39 -10.83 6.14
C GLY A 164 4.94 -12.20 5.72
N VAL A 165 4.62 -12.73 4.52
CA VAL A 165 5.25 -13.96 4.01
C VAL A 165 6.77 -13.85 3.83
N TYR A 166 7.29 -12.63 3.71
CA TYR A 166 8.73 -12.37 3.62
C TYR A 166 9.39 -12.29 5.00
N ALA A 167 8.65 -12.06 6.09
CA ALA A 167 9.21 -11.84 7.42
C ALA A 167 10.23 -12.90 7.88
N PRO A 168 10.04 -14.21 7.65
CA PRO A 168 11.03 -15.24 8.03
C PRO A 168 12.40 -15.03 7.38
N SER A 169 12.44 -14.46 6.17
CA SER A 169 13.67 -14.14 5.43
C SER A 169 14.26 -12.78 5.77
N ARG A 170 13.60 -12.00 6.63
CA ARG A 170 13.91 -10.59 6.89
C ARG A 170 14.34 -10.29 8.32
N LYS A 171 14.71 -11.32 9.10
CA LYS A 171 15.31 -11.14 10.42
C LYS A 171 16.57 -10.27 10.33
N GLY A 172 16.61 -9.25 11.17
CA GLY A 172 17.64 -8.20 11.18
C GLY A 172 17.57 -7.20 10.03
N ARG A 173 16.38 -6.99 9.47
CA ARG A 173 16.14 -6.04 8.38
C ARG A 173 14.91 -5.19 8.62
N LEU A 174 14.96 -3.96 8.12
CA LEU A 174 13.80 -3.10 7.91
C LEU A 174 13.37 -3.24 6.45
N SER A 175 12.14 -3.71 6.23
CA SER A 175 11.55 -3.88 4.89
C SER A 175 10.45 -2.85 4.69
N VAL A 176 10.52 -2.07 3.63
CA VAL A 176 9.63 -0.95 3.35
C VAL A 176 8.70 -1.31 2.21
N PHE A 177 7.40 -1.06 2.40
CA PHE A 177 6.35 -1.35 1.44
C PHE A 177 5.46 -0.13 1.19
N TRP A 178 4.93 -0.02 -0.03
CA TRP A 178 3.87 0.93 -0.35
C TRP A 178 2.54 0.43 0.22
N GLY A 179 1.84 1.26 0.99
CA GLY A 179 0.59 0.88 1.65
C GLY A 179 -0.60 0.61 0.72
N ASP A 180 -0.44 0.74 -0.60
CA ASP A 180 -1.51 0.65 -1.59
C ASP A 180 -1.32 -0.42 -2.69
N GLN A 181 -0.33 -1.31 -2.55
CA GLN A 181 -0.03 -2.32 -3.57
C GLN A 181 -0.08 -3.73 -2.99
N ILE A 182 -0.96 -4.56 -3.56
CA ILE A 182 -1.03 -6.00 -3.26
C ILE A 182 -0.43 -6.75 -4.44
N PHE A 183 0.52 -7.64 -4.20
CA PHE A 183 1.10 -8.57 -5.13
C PHE A 183 1.23 -9.99 -4.56
N VAL A 184 0.93 -10.99 -5.39
CA VAL A 184 1.10 -12.41 -5.06
C VAL A 184 2.29 -12.93 -5.84
N PRO A 185 3.40 -13.32 -5.19
CA PRO A 185 4.60 -13.72 -5.89
C PRO A 185 4.41 -15.05 -6.62
N SER A 186 4.91 -15.10 -7.85
CA SER A 186 5.12 -16.33 -8.63
C SER A 186 6.56 -16.85 -8.52
N ALA A 187 7.39 -16.22 -7.68
CA ALA A 187 8.74 -16.65 -7.31
C ALA A 187 8.84 -17.01 -5.81
N PRO A 188 9.92 -17.69 -5.37
CA PRO A 188 10.12 -18.02 -3.96
C PRO A 188 10.15 -16.78 -3.05
N PHE A 189 9.27 -16.74 -2.06
CA PHE A 189 9.21 -15.66 -1.07
C PHE A 189 9.99 -15.97 0.23
N LYS A 190 10.47 -17.22 0.39
CA LYS A 190 11.41 -17.62 1.43
C LYS A 190 12.79 -17.82 0.82
N TYR A 191 13.77 -17.06 1.29
CA TYR A 191 15.16 -17.07 0.84
C TYR A 191 16.10 -16.54 1.93
N ILE A 192 17.41 -16.56 1.65
CA ILE A 192 18.44 -15.96 2.50
C ILE A 192 18.92 -14.69 1.79
N PRO A 193 18.78 -13.50 2.40
CA PRO A 193 19.29 -12.27 1.82
C PRO A 193 20.79 -12.34 1.59
N THR A 194 21.23 -11.98 0.38
CA THR A 194 22.65 -11.95 -0.02
C THR A 194 23.21 -10.53 -0.08
N HIS A 195 22.36 -9.51 0.01
CA HIS A 195 22.75 -8.10 -0.09
C HIS A 195 22.23 -7.25 1.07
N HIS A 196 22.97 -6.21 1.41
CA HIS A 196 22.63 -5.29 2.50
C HIS A 196 21.38 -4.46 2.19
N ALA A 197 21.18 -4.09 0.93
CA ALA A 197 19.93 -3.56 0.39
C ALA A 197 19.43 -4.49 -0.72
N ASP A 198 18.11 -4.62 -0.84
CA ASP A 198 17.49 -5.26 -2.00
C ASP A 198 16.14 -4.62 -2.32
N ILE A 199 15.76 -4.63 -3.60
CA ILE A 199 14.49 -4.10 -4.09
C ILE A 199 13.67 -5.22 -4.72
N MET A 200 12.37 -5.22 -4.41
CA MET A 200 11.41 -6.14 -5.00
C MET A 200 11.08 -5.72 -6.43
N CYS A 201 11.16 -6.66 -7.35
CA CYS A 201 10.94 -6.42 -8.78
C CYS A 201 10.35 -7.67 -9.46
N THR A 202 9.88 -7.50 -10.69
CA THR A 202 9.42 -8.60 -11.54
C THR A 202 10.46 -8.85 -12.64
N LEU A 203 11.49 -9.64 -12.34
CA LEU A 203 12.60 -9.83 -13.29
C LEU A 203 12.11 -10.53 -14.56
N LEU A 204 12.49 -9.99 -15.72
CA LEU A 204 12.16 -10.54 -17.02
C LEU A 204 13.30 -11.43 -17.50
N GLY A 205 12.99 -12.72 -17.63
CA GLY A 205 13.88 -13.70 -18.23
C GLY A 205 15.27 -13.79 -17.59
N ASP A 206 16.18 -14.40 -18.35
CA ASP A 206 17.58 -14.63 -17.96
C ASP A 206 18.57 -13.88 -18.87
N THR A 207 18.08 -12.92 -19.66
CA THR A 207 18.89 -12.00 -20.46
C THR A 207 18.38 -10.55 -20.36
N CYS A 208 19.24 -9.59 -20.71
CA CYS A 208 18.81 -8.20 -20.91
C CYS A 208 17.69 -8.13 -21.98
N PRO A 209 16.57 -7.44 -21.72
CA PRO A 209 15.49 -7.29 -22.70
C PRO A 209 15.96 -6.60 -23.98
N THR A 210 15.39 -6.99 -25.10
CA THR A 210 15.47 -6.27 -26.38
C THR A 210 14.74 -4.92 -26.31
N GLU A 211 14.98 -4.03 -27.27
CA GLU A 211 14.28 -2.74 -27.34
C GLU A 211 12.77 -2.95 -27.58
N GLU A 212 12.42 -3.96 -28.37
CA GLU A 212 11.04 -4.39 -28.60
C GLU A 212 10.37 -4.86 -27.31
N GLU A 213 11.00 -5.76 -26.55
CA GLU A 213 10.48 -6.24 -25.26
C GLU A 213 10.36 -5.09 -24.24
N TRP A 214 11.34 -4.18 -24.21
CA TRP A 214 11.31 -3.00 -23.34
C TRP A 214 10.06 -2.15 -23.58
N THR A 215 9.75 -1.92 -24.86
CA THR A 215 8.60 -1.13 -25.30
C THR A 215 7.29 -1.88 -25.03
N GLU A 216 7.22 -3.17 -25.36
CA GLU A 216 6.02 -4.00 -25.16
C GLU A 216 5.64 -4.09 -23.67
N LYS A 217 6.65 -4.27 -22.81
CA LYS A 217 6.47 -4.31 -21.35
C LYS A 217 6.33 -2.92 -20.72
N GLY A 218 6.58 -1.85 -21.49
CA GLY A 218 6.48 -0.46 -21.04
C GLY A 218 7.44 -0.13 -19.90
N LEU A 219 8.67 -0.67 -19.94
CA LEU A 219 9.66 -0.52 -18.89
C LEU A 219 10.11 0.93 -18.67
N ASP A 220 9.99 1.78 -19.70
CA ASP A 220 10.23 3.23 -19.65
C ASP A 220 9.29 3.98 -18.67
N LYS A 221 8.17 3.37 -18.30
CA LYS A 221 7.18 3.95 -17.37
C LYS A 221 7.52 3.72 -15.91
N TYR A 222 8.50 2.85 -15.62
CA TYR A 222 8.85 2.40 -14.28
C TYR A 222 10.33 2.68 -13.97
N GLY A 223 10.68 2.63 -12.68
CA GLY A 223 12.04 2.32 -12.30
C GLY A 223 12.32 0.85 -12.62
N VAL A 224 13.50 0.54 -13.11
CA VAL A 224 13.90 -0.83 -13.45
C VAL A 224 15.10 -1.25 -12.62
N ILE A 225 15.08 -2.53 -12.21
CA ILE A 225 16.19 -3.18 -11.53
C ILE A 225 16.87 -4.10 -12.54
N ALA A 226 18.16 -3.90 -12.74
CA ALA A 226 18.99 -4.79 -13.53
C ALA A 226 19.91 -5.57 -12.60
N VAL A 227 20.11 -6.85 -12.91
CA VAL A 227 20.94 -7.77 -12.12
C VAL A 227 22.04 -8.34 -12.99
N SER A 228 23.27 -8.31 -12.48
CA SER A 228 24.42 -8.91 -13.15
C SER A 228 24.27 -10.42 -13.33
N SER A 229 24.79 -10.96 -14.43
CA SER A 229 24.94 -12.40 -14.65
C SER A 229 26.16 -12.98 -13.92
N GLY A 230 27.04 -12.11 -13.39
CA GLY A 230 28.25 -12.49 -12.67
C GLY A 230 28.02 -13.12 -11.30
N PRO A 231 29.09 -13.68 -10.69
CA PRO A 231 29.03 -14.19 -9.33
C PRO A 231 28.64 -13.06 -8.36
N GLY A 232 27.75 -13.34 -7.41
CA GLY A 232 27.24 -12.36 -6.45
C GLY A 232 25.90 -11.74 -6.85
N ARG A 233 25.59 -11.64 -8.16
CA ARG A 233 24.31 -11.09 -8.65
C ARG A 233 23.97 -9.70 -8.08
N ASP A 234 24.98 -8.82 -8.05
CA ASP A 234 24.77 -7.40 -7.73
C ASP A 234 23.76 -6.77 -8.70
N ALA A 235 23.02 -5.80 -8.19
CA ALA A 235 22.01 -5.08 -8.95
C ALA A 235 22.32 -3.58 -9.05
N ALA A 236 21.64 -2.93 -10.00
CA ALA A 236 21.59 -1.48 -10.12
C ALA A 236 20.18 -1.04 -10.50
N GLN A 237 19.85 0.22 -10.21
CA GLN A 237 18.57 0.81 -10.55
C GLN A 237 18.75 2.01 -11.48
N VAL A 238 17.87 2.10 -12.48
CA VAL A 238 17.65 3.32 -13.27
C VAL A 238 16.16 3.65 -13.31
N GLU A 239 15.82 4.94 -13.33
CA GLU A 239 14.44 5.41 -13.13
C GLU A 239 13.87 6.01 -14.43
N LYS A 240 12.90 5.32 -15.05
CA LYS A 240 12.08 5.80 -16.19
C LYS A 240 12.89 6.28 -17.38
N VAL A 241 13.69 5.36 -17.91
CA VAL A 241 14.58 5.59 -19.05
C VAL A 241 14.20 4.70 -20.23
N ASP A 242 14.55 5.15 -21.43
CA ASP A 242 14.47 4.31 -22.63
C ASP A 242 15.54 3.19 -22.61
N HIS A 243 15.37 2.21 -23.50
CA HIS A 243 16.26 1.05 -23.60
C HIS A 243 17.72 1.43 -23.89
N PRO A 244 18.04 2.34 -24.84
CA PRO A 244 19.43 2.73 -25.10
C PRO A 244 20.10 3.39 -23.88
N THR A 245 19.39 4.27 -23.18
CA THR A 245 19.89 4.94 -21.98
C THR A 245 20.13 3.94 -20.86
N ALA A 246 19.17 3.04 -20.60
CA ALA A 246 19.32 1.99 -19.60
C ALA A 246 20.52 1.09 -19.91
N THR A 247 20.62 0.59 -21.15
CA THR A 247 21.70 -0.29 -21.58
C THR A 247 23.07 0.37 -21.43
N LYS A 248 23.18 1.69 -21.70
CA LYS A 248 24.42 2.43 -21.47
C LYS A 248 24.78 2.47 -19.99
N MET A 249 23.85 2.91 -19.14
CA MET A 249 24.10 3.16 -17.71
C MET A 249 24.35 1.87 -16.93
N LEU A 250 23.66 0.79 -17.30
CA LEU A 250 23.73 -0.50 -16.60
C LEU A 250 24.97 -1.33 -16.96
N LYS A 251 25.80 -0.90 -17.92
CA LYS A 251 27.10 -1.52 -18.22
C LYS A 251 28.03 -1.59 -17.01
N VAL A 252 27.80 -0.76 -15.99
CA VAL A 252 28.54 -0.81 -14.72
C VAL A 252 28.45 -2.18 -14.04
N LEU A 253 27.40 -2.96 -14.30
CA LEU A 253 27.21 -4.31 -13.78
C LEU A 253 27.96 -5.40 -14.57
N GLY A 254 28.65 -5.03 -15.65
CA GLY A 254 29.18 -5.98 -16.63
C GLY A 254 28.06 -6.59 -17.47
N ASP A 255 28.08 -7.91 -17.64
CA ASP A 255 27.04 -8.63 -18.35
C ASP A 255 25.73 -8.63 -17.55
N ILE A 256 24.66 -8.11 -18.15
CA ILE A 256 23.34 -8.04 -17.51
C ILE A 256 22.65 -9.39 -17.69
N GLY A 257 22.33 -10.02 -16.56
CA GLY A 257 21.56 -11.26 -16.52
C GLY A 257 20.08 -10.99 -16.70
N SER A 258 19.46 -10.12 -15.90
CA SER A 258 18.00 -9.94 -15.94
C SER A 258 17.62 -8.50 -15.62
N VAL A 259 16.53 -8.01 -16.21
CA VAL A 259 15.98 -6.67 -15.94
C VAL A 259 14.49 -6.78 -15.68
N GLY A 260 13.95 -6.01 -14.74
CA GLY A 260 12.52 -5.99 -14.48
C GLY A 260 12.04 -4.70 -13.83
N PRO A 261 10.73 -4.37 -13.92
CA PRO A 261 10.20 -3.20 -13.27
C PRO A 261 10.25 -3.38 -11.74
N SER A 262 10.67 -2.30 -11.10
CA SER A 262 10.71 -2.14 -9.66
C SER A 262 9.30 -1.99 -9.10
N LEU A 263 9.02 -2.70 -8.01
CA LEU A 263 7.83 -2.47 -7.20
C LEU A 263 8.04 -1.33 -6.18
N GLY A 264 9.25 -0.77 -6.11
CA GLY A 264 9.65 0.28 -5.17
C GLY A 264 9.64 -0.14 -3.68
N SER A 265 9.22 -1.38 -3.38
CA SER A 265 9.37 -1.96 -2.05
C SER A 265 10.79 -2.50 -1.89
N PHE A 266 11.43 -2.22 -0.77
CA PHE A 266 12.84 -2.54 -0.57
C PHE A 266 13.11 -3.04 0.84
N SER A 267 14.30 -3.59 1.09
CA SER A 267 14.71 -4.01 2.42
C SER A 267 16.15 -3.64 2.65
N VAL A 268 16.47 -3.19 3.87
CA VAL A 268 17.83 -2.89 4.31
C VAL A 268 18.17 -3.66 5.58
N SER A 269 19.37 -4.24 5.62
CA SER A 269 19.95 -4.81 6.83
C SER A 269 20.11 -3.76 7.94
N ALA A 270 20.05 -4.19 9.20
CA ALA A 270 20.29 -3.32 10.36
C ALA A 270 21.62 -2.55 10.25
N THR A 271 22.66 -3.19 9.71
CA THR A 271 23.98 -2.58 9.49
C THR A 271 23.92 -1.40 8.52
N LEU A 272 23.32 -1.59 7.33
CA LEU A 272 23.18 -0.51 6.35
C LEU A 272 22.19 0.57 6.79
N LEU A 273 21.10 0.16 7.46
CA LEU A 273 20.14 1.10 8.06
C LEU A 273 20.84 2.03 9.05
N THR A 274 21.69 1.50 9.93
CA THR A 274 22.47 2.29 10.88
C THR A 274 23.45 3.24 10.19
N ALA A 275 24.11 2.79 9.11
CA ALA A 275 24.98 3.64 8.32
C ALA A 275 24.21 4.80 7.66
N LEU A 276 23.02 4.54 7.11
CA LEU A 276 22.14 5.55 6.52
C LEU A 276 21.63 6.54 7.57
N CYS A 277 21.13 6.08 8.73
CA CYS A 277 20.69 6.95 9.82
C CYS A 277 21.84 7.84 10.32
N SER A 278 23.06 7.30 10.39
CA SER A 278 24.25 8.06 10.81
C SER A 278 24.67 9.09 9.76
N GLU A 279 24.62 8.75 8.48
CA GLU A 279 24.98 9.65 7.39
C GLU A 279 24.02 10.84 7.28
N PHE A 280 22.72 10.62 7.53
CA PHE A 280 21.68 11.65 7.43
C PHE A 280 21.22 12.19 8.79
N SER A 281 21.98 11.98 9.87
CA SER A 281 21.55 12.32 11.23
C SER A 281 21.23 13.81 11.41
N GLN A 282 21.90 14.69 10.66
CA GLN A 282 21.65 16.12 10.68
C GLN A 282 20.27 16.45 10.10
N GLU A 283 19.94 15.92 8.92
CA GLU A 283 18.64 16.06 8.28
C GLU A 283 17.52 15.51 9.17
N LEU A 284 17.73 14.33 9.75
CA LEU A 284 16.76 13.68 10.65
C LEU A 284 16.52 14.49 11.93
N SER A 285 17.59 15.01 12.55
CA SER A 285 17.48 15.82 13.77
C SER A 285 16.84 17.18 13.52
N SER A 286 17.15 17.80 12.37
CA SER A 286 16.62 19.11 11.99
C SER A 286 15.28 19.04 11.25
N LYS A 287 14.80 17.84 10.89
CA LYS A 287 13.61 17.59 10.07
C LYS A 287 13.63 18.40 8.77
N SER A 288 14.76 18.36 8.08
CA SER A 288 15.02 19.18 6.89
C SER A 288 15.51 18.36 5.71
N GLY A 289 15.30 18.91 4.51
CA GLY A 289 15.60 18.21 3.26
C GLY A 289 14.43 17.34 2.78
N LYS A 290 14.60 16.83 1.56
CA LYS A 290 13.64 15.95 0.90
C LYS A 290 14.41 14.99 -0.02
N LEU A 291 14.62 13.76 0.44
CA LEU A 291 15.36 12.75 -0.31
C LEU A 291 14.51 11.50 -0.48
N ASP A 292 14.32 11.10 -1.73
CA ASP A 292 13.76 9.82 -2.11
C ASP A 292 14.83 8.73 -2.27
N THR A 293 14.50 7.49 -1.94
CA THR A 293 15.38 6.33 -1.93
C THR A 293 16.06 6.08 -3.27
N ASP A 294 15.31 6.18 -4.36
CA ASP A 294 15.78 5.75 -5.67
C ASP A 294 16.85 6.70 -6.20
N PRO A 295 16.55 8.00 -6.42
CA PRO A 295 17.55 8.95 -6.86
C PRO A 295 18.60 9.28 -5.80
N HIS A 296 18.32 9.22 -4.50
CA HIS A 296 19.28 9.72 -3.51
C HIS A 296 20.02 8.63 -2.76
N PHE A 297 19.51 7.40 -2.66
CA PHE A 297 20.22 6.29 -2.01
C PHE A 297 20.75 5.29 -3.04
N TRP A 298 19.88 4.67 -3.85
CA TRP A 298 20.26 3.53 -4.69
C TRP A 298 21.10 3.94 -5.89
N MET A 299 20.65 4.93 -6.65
CA MET A 299 21.35 5.39 -7.84
C MET A 299 22.79 5.86 -7.56
N PRO A 300 23.09 6.74 -6.58
CA PRO A 300 24.47 7.16 -6.34
C PRO A 300 25.36 6.06 -5.74
N LEU A 301 24.77 5.00 -5.16
CA LEU A 301 25.52 3.84 -4.66
C LEU A 301 25.84 2.81 -5.76
N THR A 302 25.10 2.84 -6.88
CA THR A 302 25.15 1.82 -7.94
C THR A 302 25.59 2.35 -9.30
N LEU A 303 25.46 3.66 -9.57
CA LEU A 303 25.80 4.28 -10.85
C LEU A 303 27.12 5.08 -10.80
N PRO A 304 27.86 5.14 -11.93
CA PRO A 304 28.94 6.10 -12.12
C PRO A 304 28.45 7.56 -12.02
N LEU A 305 29.36 8.47 -11.66
CA LEU A 305 29.05 9.89 -11.46
C LEU A 305 28.37 10.54 -12.68
N ASP A 306 28.92 10.34 -13.87
CA ASP A 306 28.43 10.98 -15.10
C ASP A 306 26.99 10.53 -15.44
N ASP A 307 26.70 9.24 -15.27
CA ASP A 307 25.36 8.70 -15.53
C ASP A 307 24.36 9.15 -14.46
N TYR A 308 24.80 9.24 -13.20
CA TYR A 308 24.00 9.80 -12.11
C TYR A 308 23.65 11.27 -12.37
N ILE A 309 24.62 12.11 -12.73
CA ILE A 309 24.40 13.51 -13.10
C ILE A 309 23.38 13.62 -14.23
N ALA A 310 23.55 12.84 -15.31
CA ALA A 310 22.66 12.88 -16.46
C ALA A 310 21.19 12.57 -16.08
N LEU A 311 20.96 11.61 -15.18
CA LEU A 311 19.61 11.30 -14.69
C LEU A 311 19.04 12.38 -13.77
N MET A 312 19.87 12.98 -12.93
CA MET A 312 19.45 14.03 -12.00
C MET A 312 19.12 15.33 -12.72
N GLU A 313 19.81 15.66 -13.82
CA GLU A 313 19.48 16.81 -14.68
C GLU A 313 18.10 16.66 -15.32
N GLN A 314 17.71 15.45 -15.75
CA GLN A 314 16.35 15.17 -16.23
C GLN A 314 15.27 15.38 -15.15
N LYS A 315 15.66 15.26 -13.88
CA LYS A 315 14.80 15.53 -12.71
C LYS A 315 14.86 16.98 -12.24
N GLY A 316 15.60 17.84 -12.95
CA GLY A 316 15.73 19.26 -12.64
C GLY A 316 16.72 19.59 -11.52
N VAL A 317 17.63 18.66 -11.17
CA VAL A 317 18.69 18.87 -10.18
C VAL A 317 19.99 19.20 -10.89
N GLY A 318 20.70 20.23 -10.43
CA GLY A 318 21.92 20.70 -11.09
C GLY A 318 23.09 19.71 -10.99
N SER A 319 24.02 19.77 -11.95
CA SER A 319 25.21 18.91 -11.99
C SER A 319 26.07 19.00 -10.73
N GLU A 320 26.33 20.21 -10.21
CA GLU A 320 27.15 20.39 -9.00
C GLU A 320 26.47 19.81 -7.76
N GLU A 321 25.16 20.04 -7.59
CA GLU A 321 24.38 19.47 -6.49
C GLU A 321 24.39 17.93 -6.55
N SER A 322 24.20 17.38 -7.76
CA SER A 322 24.25 15.94 -8.01
C SER A 322 25.63 15.37 -7.66
N LYS A 323 26.72 16.04 -8.08
CA LYS A 323 28.08 15.62 -7.77
C LYS A 323 28.36 15.61 -6.27
N VAL A 324 27.97 16.67 -5.55
CA VAL A 324 28.13 16.76 -4.10
C VAL A 324 27.40 15.60 -3.40
N HIS A 325 26.18 15.29 -3.84
CA HIS A 325 25.42 14.18 -3.27
C HIS A 325 26.02 12.81 -3.60
N HIS A 326 26.48 12.60 -4.83
CA HIS A 326 27.17 11.37 -5.24
C HIS A 326 28.45 11.14 -4.42
N ASP A 327 29.28 12.18 -4.27
CA ASP A 327 30.51 12.13 -3.47
C ASP A 327 30.22 11.82 -1.99
N ARG A 328 29.13 12.37 -1.43
CA ARG A 328 28.68 12.06 -0.06
C ARG A 328 28.35 10.58 0.09
N MET A 329 27.51 10.05 -0.81
CA MET A 329 27.12 8.64 -0.79
C MET A 329 28.30 7.70 -1.05
N GLY A 330 29.22 8.08 -1.94
CA GLY A 330 30.47 7.36 -2.20
C GLY A 330 31.38 7.28 -0.97
N LYS A 331 31.51 8.38 -0.21
CA LYS A 331 32.26 8.38 1.07
C LYS A 331 31.60 7.47 2.11
N MET A 332 30.28 7.47 2.21
CA MET A 332 29.56 6.58 3.12
C MET A 332 29.75 5.11 2.72
N LYS A 333 29.60 4.77 1.43
CA LYS A 333 29.87 3.43 0.88
C LYS A 333 31.29 2.96 1.19
N LYS A 334 32.29 3.83 0.98
CA LYS A 334 33.69 3.50 1.27
C LYS A 334 33.91 3.19 2.75
N LYS A 335 33.38 4.01 3.67
CA LYS A 335 33.46 3.73 5.12
C LYS A 335 32.78 2.39 5.47
N PHE A 336 31.65 2.11 4.83
CA PHE A 336 30.91 0.87 5.01
C PHE A 336 31.71 -0.37 4.56
N GLU A 337 32.40 -0.26 3.42
CA GLU A 337 33.30 -1.27 2.88
C GLU A 337 34.56 -1.46 3.72
N ASP A 338 35.22 -0.36 4.13
CA ASP A 338 36.44 -0.36 4.94
C ASP A 338 36.20 -1.03 6.32
N ALA A 339 34.97 -0.93 6.85
CA ALA A 339 34.53 -1.65 8.05
C ALA A 339 34.32 -3.16 7.84
N GLY A 340 34.51 -3.67 6.62
CA GLY A 340 34.41 -5.09 6.27
C GLY A 340 32.99 -5.59 6.03
N ASN A 341 31.99 -4.71 5.96
CA ASN A 341 30.59 -5.13 5.83
C ASN A 341 30.32 -5.84 4.49
N LEU A 342 31.03 -5.49 3.43
CA LEU A 342 30.86 -6.09 2.09
C LEU A 342 31.56 -7.45 1.91
N LYS A 343 32.16 -8.03 2.96
CA LYS A 343 32.84 -9.33 2.87
C LYS A 343 31.88 -10.52 2.80
N ALA A 344 30.75 -10.42 3.50
CA ALA A 344 29.78 -11.51 3.63
C ALA A 344 28.52 -11.32 2.77
N MET A 345 28.24 -10.08 2.38
CA MET A 345 27.04 -9.71 1.62
C MET A 345 27.40 -8.64 0.60
N GLY A 346 26.77 -8.67 -0.57
CA GLY A 346 26.85 -7.58 -1.54
C GLY A 346 26.15 -6.31 -1.02
N LEU A 347 26.34 -5.18 -1.68
CA LEU A 347 25.72 -3.94 -1.23
C LEU A 347 24.23 -3.89 -1.62
N PHE A 348 23.93 -4.12 -2.90
CA PHE A 348 22.61 -3.88 -3.47
C PHE A 348 22.22 -5.01 -4.42
N GLY A 349 21.09 -5.66 -4.14
CA GLY A 349 20.58 -6.79 -4.91
C GLY A 349 19.11 -6.64 -5.28
N ALA A 350 18.53 -7.71 -5.81
CA ALA A 350 17.14 -7.78 -6.21
C ALA A 350 16.41 -8.95 -5.52
N VAL A 351 15.13 -8.75 -5.27
CA VAL A 351 14.20 -9.83 -4.88
C VAL A 351 13.17 -9.94 -5.97
N ASP A 352 13.25 -11.04 -6.72
CA ASP A 352 12.27 -11.33 -7.76
C ASP A 352 10.97 -11.82 -7.13
N VAL A 353 9.86 -11.16 -7.44
CA VAL A 353 8.51 -11.66 -7.11
C VAL A 353 7.95 -12.54 -8.22
N GLY A 354 8.64 -12.63 -9.35
CA GLY A 354 8.31 -13.42 -10.52
C GLY A 354 7.44 -12.66 -11.52
N ASN A 355 7.74 -12.81 -12.81
CA ASN A 355 7.06 -12.11 -13.91
C ASN A 355 5.55 -12.45 -14.03
N ASP A 356 5.12 -13.60 -13.50
CA ASP A 356 3.71 -14.00 -13.49
C ASP A 356 3.01 -13.62 -12.16
N ALA A 357 3.62 -12.74 -11.35
CA ALA A 357 3.02 -12.30 -10.10
C ALA A 357 1.68 -11.59 -10.37
N CYS A 358 0.67 -11.87 -9.54
CA CYS A 358 -0.51 -11.01 -9.54
C CYS A 358 -0.11 -9.65 -8.94
N TRP A 359 -0.54 -8.54 -9.54
CA TRP A 359 -0.28 -7.19 -9.03
C TRP A 359 -1.55 -6.34 -9.10
N TRP A 360 -2.13 -6.09 -7.93
CA TRP A 360 -3.33 -5.29 -7.71
C TRP A 360 -2.95 -3.96 -7.03
N ASP A 361 -2.70 -2.93 -7.84
CA ASP A 361 -2.42 -1.56 -7.39
C ASP A 361 -3.73 -0.80 -7.10
N TYR A 362 -3.88 -0.30 -5.88
CA TYR A 362 -5.06 0.48 -5.44
C TYR A 362 -4.78 1.99 -5.37
N GLY A 363 -3.64 2.47 -5.87
CA GLY A 363 -3.23 3.87 -5.83
C GLY A 363 -3.96 4.80 -6.80
N GLN A 364 -4.86 4.28 -7.65
CA GLN A 364 -5.59 5.03 -8.67
C GLN A 364 -7.06 4.62 -8.70
N LEU A 365 -7.97 5.57 -8.90
CA LEU A 365 -9.43 5.31 -8.91
C LEU A 365 -9.84 4.25 -9.95
N LYS A 366 -9.26 4.34 -11.16
CA LYS A 366 -9.50 3.34 -12.23
C LYS A 366 -9.07 1.93 -11.85
N LEU A 367 -7.97 1.80 -11.09
CA LEU A 367 -7.43 0.50 -10.68
C LEU A 367 -8.16 -0.03 -9.46
N TYR A 368 -8.56 0.85 -8.53
CA TYR A 368 -9.49 0.51 -7.47
C TYR A 368 -10.79 -0.08 -8.04
N SER A 369 -11.36 0.54 -9.08
CA SER A 369 -12.55 0.02 -9.76
C SER A 369 -12.28 -1.33 -10.42
N ALA A 370 -11.24 -1.42 -11.27
CA ALA A 370 -10.90 -2.64 -12.00
C ALA A 370 -10.61 -3.82 -11.07
N ASN A 371 -9.79 -3.63 -10.03
CA ASN A 371 -9.42 -4.70 -9.10
C ASN A 371 -10.63 -5.17 -8.28
N ASN A 372 -11.55 -4.28 -7.88
CA ASN A 372 -12.73 -4.67 -7.11
C ASN A 372 -13.81 -5.32 -7.99
N LEU A 373 -13.95 -4.92 -9.26
CA LEU A 373 -14.86 -5.59 -10.19
C LEU A 373 -14.29 -6.92 -10.69
N LYS A 374 -12.98 -7.16 -10.56
CA LYS A 374 -12.35 -8.44 -10.89
C LYS A 374 -12.92 -9.61 -10.09
N PHE A 375 -13.52 -9.38 -8.92
CA PHE A 375 -14.26 -10.42 -8.19
C PHE A 375 -15.37 -11.07 -9.03
N LEU A 376 -15.92 -10.37 -10.02
CA LEU A 376 -16.98 -10.85 -10.91
C LEU A 376 -16.46 -11.74 -12.05
N ASP A 377 -15.15 -11.70 -12.32
CA ASP A 377 -14.53 -12.45 -13.40
C ASP A 377 -14.36 -13.93 -13.02
N THR A 378 -14.11 -14.77 -14.02
CA THR A 378 -13.98 -16.24 -13.88
C THR A 378 -12.59 -16.77 -14.25
N ASP A 379 -11.58 -15.89 -14.28
CA ASP A 379 -10.19 -16.25 -14.55
C ASP A 379 -9.40 -16.62 -13.28
N GLU A 380 -8.25 -17.27 -13.46
CA GLU A 380 -7.39 -17.73 -12.36
C GLU A 380 -6.96 -16.58 -11.42
N SER A 381 -6.72 -15.38 -11.96
CA SER A 381 -6.32 -14.24 -11.14
C SER A 381 -7.49 -13.72 -10.29
N SER A 382 -8.75 -13.85 -10.74
CA SER A 382 -9.91 -13.54 -9.90
C SER A 382 -10.15 -14.59 -8.82
N ASP A 383 -9.87 -15.88 -9.09
CA ASP A 383 -9.89 -16.94 -8.08
C ASP A 383 -8.85 -16.70 -6.98
N LEU A 384 -7.64 -16.32 -7.36
CA LEU A 384 -6.57 -15.97 -6.42
C LEU A 384 -6.94 -14.74 -5.58
N LEU A 385 -7.54 -13.71 -6.20
CA LEU A 385 -8.03 -12.52 -5.52
C LEU A 385 -9.10 -12.86 -4.46
N ARG A 386 -10.10 -13.66 -4.82
CA ARG A 386 -11.14 -14.13 -3.89
C ARG A 386 -10.53 -14.92 -2.74
N THR A 387 -9.62 -15.83 -3.04
CA THR A 387 -8.94 -16.66 -2.03
C THR A 387 -8.11 -15.80 -1.08
N PHE A 388 -7.34 -14.83 -1.59
CA PHE A 388 -6.56 -13.88 -0.78
C PHE A 388 -7.41 -13.15 0.26
N PHE A 389 -8.58 -12.68 -0.16
CA PHE A 389 -9.54 -11.97 0.70
C PHE A 389 -10.41 -12.90 1.55
N GLY A 390 -10.28 -14.23 1.41
CA GLY A 390 -11.07 -15.20 2.15
C GLY A 390 -12.53 -15.27 1.70
N VAL A 391 -12.82 -14.85 0.46
CA VAL A 391 -14.16 -14.90 -0.11
C VAL A 391 -14.49 -16.33 -0.54
N ASN A 392 -15.30 -17.00 0.27
CA ASN A 392 -15.70 -18.40 0.08
C ASN A 392 -17.16 -18.56 -0.38
N ASP A 393 -17.95 -17.49 -0.33
CA ASP A 393 -19.32 -17.44 -0.82
C ASP A 393 -19.56 -16.06 -1.49
N LYS A 394 -20.48 -16.03 -2.45
CA LYS A 394 -20.99 -14.79 -3.05
C LYS A 394 -21.78 -13.95 -2.05
N ARG A 395 -22.30 -14.56 -0.98
CA ARG A 395 -23.08 -13.88 0.06
C ARG A 395 -22.52 -14.17 1.44
N MET A 396 -21.54 -13.38 1.86
CA MET A 396 -20.92 -13.51 3.19
C MET A 396 -21.61 -12.62 4.21
N TYR A 397 -21.92 -13.16 5.38
CA TYR A 397 -22.39 -12.40 6.55
C TYR A 397 -23.60 -11.49 6.31
N SER A 398 -24.40 -11.77 5.27
CA SER A 398 -25.42 -10.85 4.76
C SER A 398 -26.84 -11.36 5.06
N LYS A 399 -27.77 -10.43 5.27
CA LYS A 399 -29.20 -10.68 5.42
C LYS A 399 -29.94 -10.09 4.22
N ILE A 400 -30.56 -10.94 3.41
CA ILE A 400 -31.21 -10.55 2.16
C ILE A 400 -32.68 -10.96 2.25
N GLY A 401 -33.58 -9.98 2.14
CA GLY A 401 -35.01 -10.19 2.16
C GLY A 401 -35.49 -10.94 0.91
N GLU A 402 -36.61 -11.64 1.05
CA GLU A 402 -37.19 -12.50 0.00
C GLU A 402 -37.51 -11.75 -1.31
N SER A 403 -37.79 -10.45 -1.20
CA SER A 403 -38.08 -9.55 -2.33
C SER A 403 -36.83 -8.98 -3.00
N CYS A 404 -35.62 -9.33 -2.55
CA CYS A 404 -34.37 -8.90 -3.15
C CYS A 404 -33.81 -9.99 -4.08
N LYS A 405 -33.60 -9.62 -5.34
CA LYS A 405 -32.94 -10.48 -6.34
C LYS A 405 -31.47 -10.13 -6.38
N VAL A 406 -30.62 -11.14 -6.25
CA VAL A 406 -29.18 -11.01 -6.43
C VAL A 406 -28.77 -12.07 -7.44
N ASP A 407 -28.12 -11.64 -8.52
CA ASP A 407 -27.64 -12.55 -9.55
C ASP A 407 -26.57 -13.51 -9.03
N ASP A 408 -26.16 -14.44 -9.89
CA ASP A 408 -25.12 -15.41 -9.60
C ASP A 408 -23.71 -14.86 -9.79
N LYS A 409 -23.52 -13.57 -10.08
CA LYS A 409 -22.18 -12.98 -10.29
C LYS A 409 -21.77 -12.03 -9.17
N SER A 410 -22.73 -11.39 -8.52
CA SER A 410 -22.49 -10.37 -7.51
C SER A 410 -21.90 -10.96 -6.23
N TYR A 411 -21.01 -10.19 -5.60
CA TYR A 411 -20.43 -10.51 -4.29
C TYR A 411 -20.88 -9.48 -3.26
N ILE A 412 -21.50 -9.95 -2.18
CA ILE A 412 -22.04 -9.11 -1.13
C ILE A 412 -21.50 -9.59 0.24
N SER A 413 -21.07 -8.64 1.06
CA SER A 413 -20.39 -8.92 2.33
C SER A 413 -20.91 -8.05 3.45
N ALA A 414 -21.44 -8.66 4.52
CA ALA A 414 -22.02 -7.95 5.66
C ALA A 414 -23.08 -6.89 5.28
N CYS A 415 -23.96 -7.24 4.33
CA CYS A 415 -25.05 -6.37 3.87
C CYS A 415 -26.40 -6.76 4.50
N LYS A 416 -27.28 -5.79 4.74
CA LYS A 416 -28.68 -5.99 5.08
C LYS A 416 -29.56 -5.30 4.03
N ILE A 417 -30.29 -6.07 3.25
CA ILE A 417 -31.01 -5.57 2.07
C ILE A 417 -32.42 -6.15 2.08
N LYS A 418 -33.45 -5.31 2.18
CA LYS A 418 -34.84 -5.79 2.30
C LYS A 418 -35.47 -6.18 0.95
N SER A 419 -35.26 -5.36 -0.08
CA SER A 419 -35.80 -5.57 -1.44
C SER A 419 -34.88 -4.97 -2.50
N GLY A 420 -35.03 -5.39 -3.76
CA GLY A 420 -34.27 -4.81 -4.87
C GLY A 420 -33.84 -5.79 -5.96
N ASP A 421 -32.95 -5.32 -6.84
CA ASP A 421 -32.34 -6.08 -7.95
C ASP A 421 -30.84 -5.73 -8.07
N ILE A 422 -29.99 -6.70 -7.78
CA ILE A 422 -28.53 -6.57 -7.74
C ILE A 422 -27.92 -7.46 -8.82
N LYS A 423 -27.17 -6.84 -9.73
CA LYS A 423 -26.50 -7.49 -10.86
C LYS A 423 -25.04 -7.06 -10.94
N ASN A 424 -24.16 -7.99 -11.30
CA ASN A 424 -22.74 -7.73 -11.58
C ASN A 424 -22.08 -6.75 -10.59
N SER A 425 -22.39 -6.80 -9.30
CA SER A 425 -21.99 -5.77 -8.34
C SER A 425 -21.20 -6.35 -7.18
N VAL A 426 -20.33 -5.53 -6.59
CA VAL A 426 -19.57 -5.88 -5.39
C VAL A 426 -19.89 -4.89 -4.27
N MET A 427 -20.20 -5.39 -3.09
CA MET A 427 -20.60 -4.51 -1.98
C MET A 427 -20.24 -5.05 -0.62
N ALA A 428 -19.97 -4.11 0.30
CA ALA A 428 -19.64 -4.43 1.67
C ALA A 428 -20.21 -3.43 2.67
N GLY A 429 -20.80 -3.92 3.76
CA GLY A 429 -21.32 -3.07 4.83
C GLY A 429 -22.47 -2.16 4.40
N VAL A 430 -23.40 -2.68 3.59
CA VAL A 430 -24.53 -1.89 3.07
C VAL A 430 -25.82 -2.23 3.81
N GLU A 431 -26.52 -1.23 4.35
CA GLU A 431 -27.84 -1.41 5.00
C GLU A 431 -28.90 -0.55 4.31
N VAL A 432 -29.80 -1.18 3.53
CA VAL A 432 -30.72 -0.48 2.61
C VAL A 432 -32.08 -1.17 2.44
N VAL A 433 -33.16 -0.40 2.36
CA VAL A 433 -34.52 -0.95 2.18
C VAL A 433 -34.76 -1.39 0.73
N ASP A 434 -34.49 -0.52 -0.24
CA ASP A 434 -34.61 -0.82 -1.67
C ASP A 434 -33.30 -0.52 -2.42
N LEU A 435 -32.73 -1.53 -3.07
CA LEU A 435 -31.46 -1.41 -3.79
C LEU A 435 -31.59 -1.87 -5.24
N THR A 436 -31.29 -0.99 -6.19
CA THR A 436 -31.06 -1.37 -7.58
C THR A 436 -29.61 -1.08 -7.96
N ALA A 437 -28.86 -2.09 -8.35
CA ALA A 437 -27.46 -1.93 -8.75
C ALA A 437 -27.11 -2.86 -9.92
N ASP A 438 -26.39 -2.33 -10.92
CA ASP A 438 -25.81 -3.13 -12.00
C ASP A 438 -24.37 -2.67 -12.25
N GLY A 439 -23.37 -3.54 -12.05
CA GLY A 439 -21.99 -3.17 -12.31
C GLY A 439 -21.36 -2.20 -11.30
N ALA A 440 -21.88 -2.11 -10.07
CA ALA A 440 -21.50 -1.08 -9.10
C ALA A 440 -20.59 -1.60 -7.97
N ILE A 441 -19.85 -0.67 -7.34
CA ILE A 441 -19.10 -0.88 -6.10
C ILE A 441 -19.75 -0.03 -4.99
N ILE A 442 -20.24 -0.68 -3.92
CA ILE A 442 -20.93 0.03 -2.82
C ILE A 442 -20.32 -0.37 -1.48
N VAL A 443 -19.73 0.57 -0.75
CA VAL A 443 -19.02 0.29 0.51
C VAL A 443 -19.50 1.22 1.62
N ASN A 444 -19.91 0.65 2.75
CA ASN A 444 -20.38 1.36 3.95
C ASN A 444 -21.50 2.38 3.67
N CYS A 445 -22.49 1.99 2.88
CA CYS A 445 -23.62 2.88 2.56
C CYS A 445 -24.87 2.47 3.33
N THR A 446 -25.63 3.45 3.83
CA THR A 446 -26.98 3.21 4.34
C THR A 446 -27.96 4.25 3.85
N ALA A 447 -29.11 3.77 3.38
CA ALA A 447 -30.20 4.62 2.90
C ALA A 447 -31.54 3.87 2.85
N LYS A 448 -32.65 4.60 2.75
CA LYS A 448 -33.94 3.96 2.40
C LYS A 448 -33.89 3.39 0.98
N LYS A 449 -33.28 4.13 0.04
CA LYS A 449 -33.16 3.72 -1.35
C LYS A 449 -31.76 3.97 -1.90
N ILE A 450 -31.26 3.03 -2.69
CA ILE A 450 -30.03 3.22 -3.48
C ILE A 450 -30.28 2.76 -4.92
N VAL A 451 -29.96 3.61 -5.89
CA VAL A 451 -29.92 3.28 -7.31
C VAL A 451 -28.51 3.57 -7.83
N ALA A 452 -27.79 2.54 -8.27
CA ALA A 452 -26.41 2.65 -8.72
C ALA A 452 -26.24 2.06 -10.14
N GLY A 453 -25.87 2.92 -11.08
CA GLY A 453 -25.57 2.54 -12.46
C GLY A 453 -24.23 1.82 -12.62
N LYS A 454 -23.91 1.47 -13.87
CA LYS A 454 -22.71 0.71 -14.23
C LYS A 454 -21.44 1.47 -13.92
N ASN A 455 -20.48 0.80 -13.29
CA ASN A 455 -19.22 1.36 -12.81
C ASN A 455 -19.39 2.50 -11.79
N ALA A 456 -20.56 2.63 -11.16
CA ALA A 456 -20.74 3.57 -10.07
C ALA A 456 -19.95 3.12 -8.82
N ILE A 457 -19.40 4.07 -8.08
CA ILE A 457 -18.72 3.84 -6.80
C ILE A 457 -19.40 4.71 -5.73
N LEU A 458 -20.00 4.06 -4.75
CA LEU A 458 -20.64 4.69 -3.60
C LEU A 458 -19.88 4.32 -2.33
N TYR A 459 -19.53 5.33 -1.52
CA TYR A 459 -18.58 5.11 -0.43
C TYR A 459 -18.87 5.94 0.83
N ASN A 460 -19.08 5.26 1.96
CA ASN A 460 -19.38 5.84 3.27
C ASN A 460 -20.62 6.77 3.29
N LEU A 461 -21.58 6.58 2.39
CA LEU A 461 -22.77 7.45 2.30
C LEU A 461 -23.82 7.07 3.36
N ILE A 462 -24.41 8.06 4.00
CA ILE A 462 -25.47 7.90 5.01
C ILE A 462 -26.58 8.88 4.63
N ASP A 463 -27.75 8.36 4.30
CA ASP A 463 -28.89 9.13 3.81
C ASP A 463 -30.18 8.64 4.47
N ASP A 464 -30.98 9.54 5.05
CA ASP A 464 -32.28 9.22 5.68
C ASP A 464 -33.49 9.80 4.93
N SER A 465 -33.25 10.42 3.77
CA SER A 465 -34.28 10.97 2.88
C SER A 465 -35.11 9.86 2.22
N ASP A 466 -36.30 10.23 1.73
CA ASP A 466 -37.16 9.30 1.00
C ASP A 466 -36.67 9.11 -0.45
N GLU A 467 -35.97 10.10 -1.00
CA GLU A 467 -35.35 10.06 -2.32
C GLU A 467 -34.19 9.05 -2.37
N GLY A 468 -33.41 8.99 -1.30
CA GLY A 468 -32.24 8.13 -1.18
C GLY A 468 -31.09 8.52 -2.11
N ILE A 469 -30.17 7.58 -2.32
CA ILE A 469 -28.94 7.81 -3.09
C ILE A 469 -29.15 7.38 -4.54
N VAL A 470 -28.92 8.30 -5.49
CA VAL A 470 -28.98 8.00 -6.93
C VAL A 470 -27.64 8.33 -7.58
N ALA A 471 -27.09 7.35 -8.29
CA ALA A 471 -25.85 7.44 -9.03
C ALA A 471 -26.01 6.87 -10.44
N LEU A 472 -25.65 7.68 -11.43
CA LEU A 472 -25.64 7.29 -12.84
C LEU A 472 -24.40 6.46 -13.16
N ASP A 473 -24.33 5.96 -14.40
CA ASP A 473 -23.16 5.24 -14.88
C ASP A 473 -21.86 6.04 -14.68
N GLY A 474 -20.88 5.38 -14.08
CA GLY A 474 -19.56 5.92 -13.78
C GLY A 474 -19.52 7.02 -12.72
N ASP A 475 -20.62 7.29 -12.00
CA ASP A 475 -20.60 8.22 -10.86
C ASP A 475 -19.73 7.69 -9.72
N VAL A 476 -18.98 8.59 -9.11
CA VAL A 476 -18.21 8.29 -7.89
C VAL A 476 -18.64 9.29 -6.83
N ILE A 477 -19.34 8.81 -5.79
CA ILE A 477 -19.91 9.65 -4.73
C ILE A 477 -19.40 9.13 -3.39
N VAL A 478 -18.77 10.01 -2.62
CA VAL A 478 -18.24 9.67 -1.30
C VAL A 478 -18.73 10.67 -0.26
N SER A 479 -18.92 10.23 0.99
CA SER A 479 -19.15 11.15 2.10
C SER A 479 -17.84 11.52 2.80
N VAL A 480 -17.61 12.81 3.01
CA VAL A 480 -16.55 13.33 3.87
C VAL A 480 -17.20 13.72 5.20
N THR A 481 -16.79 13.05 6.28
CA THR A 481 -17.34 13.26 7.62
C THR A 481 -16.39 14.08 8.46
N GLU A 482 -16.91 15.10 9.13
CA GLU A 482 -16.18 15.90 10.12
C GLU A 482 -16.25 15.30 11.52
N GLU A 483 -15.42 15.79 12.44
CA GLU A 483 -15.45 15.35 13.85
C GLU A 483 -16.78 15.62 14.56
N SER A 484 -17.54 16.61 14.10
CA SER A 484 -18.89 16.92 14.58
C SER A 484 -19.92 15.85 14.17
N GLY A 485 -19.61 15.09 13.11
CA GLY A 485 -20.55 14.22 12.41
C GLY A 485 -21.27 14.90 11.25
N GLU A 486 -20.97 16.18 10.96
CA GLU A 486 -21.41 16.80 9.72
C GLU A 486 -20.81 16.06 8.52
N MET A 487 -21.61 15.89 7.47
CA MET A 487 -21.24 15.15 6.27
C MET A 487 -21.40 16.03 5.04
N MET A 488 -20.43 15.94 4.14
CA MET A 488 -20.45 16.57 2.83
C MET A 488 -20.24 15.50 1.76
N GLU A 489 -21.07 15.50 0.73
CA GLU A 489 -20.80 14.69 -0.45
C GLU A 489 -19.68 15.30 -1.29
N LEU A 490 -18.77 14.44 -1.74
CA LEU A 490 -17.74 14.77 -2.71
C LEU A 490 -17.89 13.86 -3.93
N ARG A 491 -18.10 14.46 -5.09
CA ARG A 491 -18.45 13.77 -6.33
C ARG A 491 -17.28 13.75 -7.33
N SER A 492 -17.25 12.71 -8.16
CA SER A 492 -16.33 12.56 -9.27
C SER A 492 -16.96 11.62 -10.32
N LYS A 493 -16.20 11.31 -11.36
CA LYS A 493 -16.54 10.28 -12.36
C LYS A 493 -15.38 9.31 -12.50
N HIS A 494 -15.68 8.07 -12.85
CA HIS A 494 -14.67 7.05 -13.17
C HIS A 494 -13.68 7.52 -14.26
N SER A 495 -14.14 8.37 -15.19
CA SER A 495 -13.32 8.96 -16.26
C SER A 495 -12.41 10.11 -15.81
N ILE A 496 -12.60 10.67 -14.61
CA ILE A 496 -11.83 11.80 -14.10
C ILE A 496 -10.58 11.30 -13.38
N CYS A 497 -9.42 11.71 -13.88
CA CYS A 497 -8.16 11.49 -13.15
C CYS A 497 -7.99 12.57 -12.08
N GLY A 498 -8.19 12.22 -10.82
CA GLY A 498 -8.05 13.14 -9.68
C GLY A 498 -6.66 13.77 -9.57
N GLY A 499 -5.61 13.12 -10.09
CA GLY A 499 -4.27 13.70 -10.16
C GLY A 499 -4.16 14.90 -11.10
N LYS A 500 -4.97 14.93 -12.16
CA LYS A 500 -5.06 16.06 -13.10
C LYS A 500 -6.04 17.12 -12.61
N ALA A 501 -7.20 16.70 -12.11
CA ALA A 501 -8.28 17.57 -11.63
C ALA A 501 -8.12 18.04 -10.16
N TRP A 502 -6.97 17.83 -9.53
CA TRP A 502 -6.76 18.00 -8.08
C TRP A 502 -7.19 19.39 -7.56
N LYS A 503 -6.98 20.42 -8.37
CA LYS A 503 -7.25 21.83 -8.04
C LYS A 503 -8.46 22.40 -8.78
N GLU A 504 -9.26 21.54 -9.41
CA GLU A 504 -10.42 21.92 -10.20
C GLU A 504 -11.70 21.49 -9.47
N LYS A 505 -12.75 22.31 -9.55
CA LYS A 505 -14.08 21.90 -9.10
C LYS A 505 -14.69 21.05 -10.19
N VAL A 506 -14.99 19.80 -9.87
CA VAL A 506 -15.54 18.82 -10.81
C VAL A 506 -16.86 18.27 -10.32
N ALA A 507 -17.66 17.72 -11.23
CA ALA A 507 -18.89 16.99 -10.91
C ALA A 507 -19.88 17.74 -9.98
N GLY A 508 -19.92 19.07 -10.09
CA GLY A 508 -20.81 19.92 -9.28
C GLY A 508 -20.32 20.23 -7.86
N ASN A 509 -19.11 19.82 -7.47
CA ASN A 509 -18.59 20.07 -6.13
C ASN A 509 -18.43 21.57 -5.83
N SER A 510 -18.72 21.97 -4.60
CA SER A 510 -18.46 23.32 -4.10
C SER A 510 -16.98 23.57 -3.80
N MET A 511 -16.21 22.50 -3.54
CA MET A 511 -14.79 22.50 -3.17
C MET A 511 -13.97 21.64 -4.15
N THR A 512 -12.70 21.98 -4.34
CA THR A 512 -11.75 21.11 -5.06
C THR A 512 -11.31 19.94 -4.18
N PHE A 513 -10.68 18.91 -4.75
CA PHE A 513 -10.10 17.84 -3.95
C PHE A 513 -8.98 18.35 -3.03
N GLU A 514 -8.21 19.35 -3.49
CA GLU A 514 -7.20 20.01 -2.66
C GLU A 514 -7.81 20.74 -1.46
N ASP A 515 -8.91 21.49 -1.68
CA ASP A 515 -9.57 22.23 -0.58
C ASP A 515 -10.07 21.28 0.51
N VAL A 516 -10.67 20.14 0.11
CA VAL A 516 -11.14 19.13 1.06
C VAL A 516 -9.96 18.47 1.78
N MET A 517 -8.85 18.19 1.08
CA MET A 517 -7.64 17.66 1.70
C MET A 517 -7.09 18.61 2.75
N VAL A 518 -7.03 19.92 2.45
CA VAL A 518 -6.61 20.95 3.42
C VAL A 518 -7.57 21.00 4.60
N LYS A 519 -8.89 20.94 4.36
CA LYS A 519 -9.91 20.94 5.43
C LYS A 519 -9.79 19.73 6.37
N ASN A 520 -9.47 18.55 5.82
CA ASN A 520 -9.29 17.32 6.59
C ASN A 520 -7.96 17.25 7.38
N PHE A 521 -7.01 18.15 7.11
CA PHE A 521 -5.66 18.06 7.68
C PHE A 521 -5.71 18.17 9.22
N GLY A 522 -5.12 17.19 9.90
CA GLY A 522 -5.08 17.13 11.38
C GLY A 522 -6.40 16.72 12.03
N SER A 523 -7.40 16.26 11.28
CA SER A 523 -8.66 15.76 11.85
C SER A 523 -8.45 14.44 12.62
N ASN A 524 -9.16 14.28 13.75
CA ASN A 524 -9.10 13.05 14.54
C ASN A 524 -9.91 11.92 13.88
N VAL A 525 -9.23 11.09 13.09
CA VAL A 525 -9.84 9.97 12.35
C VAL A 525 -10.54 8.95 13.26
N THR A 526 -10.05 8.72 14.49
CA THR A 526 -10.69 7.79 15.44
C THR A 526 -12.06 8.30 15.89
N LYS A 527 -12.16 9.61 16.17
CA LYS A 527 -13.42 10.27 16.51
C LYS A 527 -14.38 10.25 15.33
N ILE A 528 -13.88 10.51 14.12
CA ILE A 528 -14.68 10.53 12.89
C ILE A 528 -15.23 9.14 12.57
N GLU A 529 -14.41 8.08 12.64
CA GLU A 529 -14.89 6.72 12.41
C GLU A 529 -15.95 6.32 13.46
N SER A 530 -15.75 6.69 14.72
CA SER A 530 -16.73 6.46 15.78
C SER A 530 -18.06 7.16 15.48
N LYS A 531 -18.00 8.41 15.02
CA LYS A 531 -19.18 9.20 14.67
C LYS A 531 -19.89 8.65 13.43
N ARG A 532 -19.14 8.22 12.41
CA ARG A 532 -19.69 7.57 11.21
C ARG A 532 -20.44 6.28 11.58
N LYS A 533 -19.89 5.45 12.47
CA LYS A 533 -20.56 4.24 12.97
C LYS A 533 -21.84 4.56 13.75
N GLU A 534 -21.83 5.58 14.59
CA GLU A 534 -23.01 6.05 15.33
C GLU A 534 -24.12 6.50 14.37
N LEU A 535 -23.80 7.36 13.41
CA LEU A 535 -24.74 7.87 12.40
C LEU A 535 -25.29 6.72 11.55
N PHE A 536 -24.43 5.83 11.09
CA PHE A 536 -24.82 4.67 10.28
C PHE A 536 -25.83 3.80 11.04
N LYS A 537 -25.55 3.45 12.31
CA LYS A 537 -26.45 2.65 13.15
C LYS A 537 -27.78 3.36 13.42
N ARG A 538 -27.75 4.67 13.67
CA ARG A 538 -28.95 5.47 13.91
C ARG A 538 -29.85 5.51 12.67
N THR A 539 -29.25 5.78 11.51
CA THR A 539 -29.97 5.86 10.24
C THR A 539 -30.54 4.51 9.82
N SER A 540 -29.71 3.45 9.78
CA SER A 540 -30.19 2.10 9.47
C SER A 540 -31.29 1.62 10.43
N GLY A 541 -31.15 1.88 11.73
CA GLY A 541 -32.15 1.53 12.74
C GLY A 541 -33.50 2.25 12.57
N SER A 542 -33.52 3.39 11.88
CA SER A 542 -34.75 4.14 11.58
C SER A 542 -35.62 3.50 10.49
N PHE A 543 -35.07 2.54 9.73
CA PHE A 543 -35.76 1.89 8.61
C PHE A 543 -36.63 0.69 9.04
N GLY A 544 -36.51 0.27 10.31
CA GLY A 544 -37.13 -0.95 10.83
C GLY A 544 -36.27 -2.20 10.59
N GLU A 545 -36.86 -3.38 10.79
CA GLU A 545 -36.16 -4.64 10.54
C GLU A 545 -36.04 -4.95 9.03
N PHE A 546 -34.85 -5.43 8.65
CA PHE A 546 -34.45 -5.83 7.29
C PHE A 546 -34.82 -7.28 6.97
#